data_AF-A0A349S960-F1
#
_entry.id   AF-A0A349S960-F1
#
_cell.length_a   1.000
_cell.length_b   1.000
_cell.length_c   1.000
_cell.angle_alpha   90.00
_cell.angle_beta   90.00
_cell.angle_gamma   90.00
#
_symmetry.space_group_name_H-M   'P 1'
#
loop_
_entity.id
_entity.type
_entity.pdbx_description
1 polymer ?
#
loop_
_entity_poly.entity_id
_entity_poly.type
_entity_poly.pdbx_seq_one_letter_code
_entity_poly.pdbx_strand_id
1 'polypeptide(L)'
;MNNGSSPHPSLSWTAATSNISQGKALLTCLLITLLFAGSLAAQAYPHARSGGNYMHNFYFPPAPSSTPWAPEWSPDGESVAVAMQGSLWRVELTTGVATELMHSEAYLSSPDFSPDGRWLVYTADYAHERIQLE
;
A
#
# COMPACT_ATOMS: atom_id res chain seq x y z
N MET A 1 25.92 -47.36 -74.96
CA MET A 1 25.18 -46.38 -74.12
C MET A 1 25.30 -46.84 -72.67
N ASN A 2 25.59 -45.88 -71.81
CA ASN A 2 26.30 -45.96 -70.53
C ASN A 2 25.42 -46.54 -69.40
N ASN A 3 25.97 -47.38 -68.52
CA ASN A 3 25.40 -47.58 -67.18
C ASN A 3 26.49 -48.05 -66.20
N GLY A 4 27.26 -47.08 -65.71
CA GLY A 4 28.21 -47.25 -64.62
C GLY A 4 27.50 -47.09 -63.27
N SER A 5 27.52 -48.14 -62.45
CA SER A 5 27.11 -48.12 -61.05
C SER A 5 28.33 -47.84 -60.17
N SER A 6 28.31 -46.71 -59.48
CA SER A 6 29.27 -46.38 -58.42
C SER A 6 28.59 -46.52 -57.04
N PRO A 7 29.21 -47.15 -56.04
CA PRO A 7 28.75 -47.08 -54.66
C PRO A 7 29.47 -45.96 -53.89
N HIS A 8 28.72 -45.23 -53.06
CA HIS A 8 29.18 -44.42 -51.93
C HIS A 8 28.13 -44.58 -50.80
N PRO A 9 28.37 -44.28 -49.50
CA PRO A 9 29.56 -43.79 -48.79
C PRO A 9 29.81 -44.51 -47.43
N SER A 10 30.85 -44.14 -46.66
CA SER A 10 30.73 -44.07 -45.19
C SER A 10 31.76 -43.11 -44.59
N LEU A 11 31.27 -41.94 -44.15
CA LEU A 11 31.99 -41.03 -43.25
C LEU A 11 31.30 -41.13 -41.89
N SER A 12 32.00 -41.71 -40.91
CA SER A 12 31.56 -41.78 -39.51
C SER A 12 31.78 -40.43 -38.82
N TRP A 13 30.68 -39.75 -38.50
CA TRP A 13 30.68 -38.59 -37.61
C TRP A 13 30.53 -39.07 -36.17
N THR A 14 31.57 -38.90 -35.36
CA THR A 14 31.46 -39.07 -33.90
C THR A 14 31.87 -37.77 -33.22
N ALA A 15 31.06 -37.41 -32.22
CA ALA A 15 31.30 -36.43 -31.15
C ALA A 15 30.92 -34.96 -31.42
N ALA A 16 29.66 -34.63 -31.10
CA ALA A 16 29.27 -33.29 -30.64
C ALA A 16 28.07 -33.39 -29.67
N THR A 17 28.19 -34.12 -28.57
CA THR A 17 27.10 -34.29 -27.58
C THR A 17 27.42 -33.79 -26.17
N SER A 18 28.63 -33.29 -25.89
CA SER A 18 29.03 -32.91 -24.52
C SER A 18 28.47 -31.57 -24.02
N ASN A 19 28.04 -30.66 -24.90
CA ASN A 19 27.69 -29.28 -24.48
C ASN A 19 26.20 -29.05 -24.22
N ILE A 20 25.35 -30.04 -24.50
CA ILE A 20 23.89 -29.92 -24.36
C ILE A 20 23.46 -30.08 -22.88
N SER A 21 24.22 -30.80 -22.06
CA SER A 21 23.87 -31.05 -20.65
C SER A 21 24.10 -29.83 -19.73
N GLN A 22 25.18 -29.07 -19.95
CA GLN A 22 25.50 -27.87 -19.16
C GLN A 22 24.49 -26.73 -19.38
N GLY A 23 24.07 -26.50 -20.64
CA GLY A 23 23.07 -25.49 -20.96
C GLY A 23 21.71 -25.79 -20.33
N LYS A 24 21.30 -27.07 -20.30
CA LYS A 24 20.05 -27.51 -19.67
C LYS A 24 20.07 -27.29 -18.15
N ALA A 25 21.18 -27.59 -17.47
CA ALA A 25 21.29 -27.39 -16.02
C ALA A 25 21.21 -25.91 -15.61
N LEU A 26 21.87 -25.02 -16.37
CA LEU A 26 21.81 -23.57 -16.14
C LEU A 26 20.41 -22.99 -16.37
N LEU A 27 19.72 -23.45 -17.41
CA LEU A 27 18.32 -23.08 -17.68
C LEU A 27 17.38 -23.54 -16.56
N THR A 28 17.57 -24.75 -16.03
CA THR A 28 16.75 -25.26 -14.93
C THR A 28 16.97 -24.45 -13.65
N CYS A 29 18.22 -24.12 -13.30
CA CYS A 29 18.51 -23.26 -12.15
C CYS A 29 17.92 -21.86 -12.31
N LEU A 30 18.00 -21.27 -13.51
CA LEU A 30 17.42 -19.95 -13.80
C LEU A 30 15.88 -19.96 -13.68
N LEU A 31 15.23 -20.99 -14.20
CA LEU A 31 13.78 -21.19 -14.10
C LEU A 31 13.34 -21.37 -12.63
N ILE A 32 14.10 -22.11 -11.83
CA ILE A 32 13.83 -22.28 -10.39
C ILE A 32 13.97 -20.93 -9.66
N THR A 33 15.01 -20.13 -9.95
CA THR A 33 15.15 -18.81 -9.31
C THR A 33 13.99 -17.85 -9.66
N LEU A 34 13.44 -17.93 -10.87
CA LEU A 34 12.26 -17.14 -11.26
C LEU A 34 10.96 -17.62 -10.61
N LEU A 35 10.85 -18.89 -10.24
CA LEU A 35 9.69 -19.45 -9.52
C LEU A 35 9.69 -19.08 -8.03
N PHE A 36 10.85 -18.81 -7.44
CA PHE A 36 10.99 -18.42 -6.02
C PHE A 36 11.22 -16.92 -5.80
N ALA A 37 11.32 -16.13 -6.86
CA ALA A 37 11.19 -14.68 -6.79
C ALA A 37 9.72 -14.32 -6.50
N GLY A 38 9.28 -14.58 -5.28
CA GLY A 38 7.97 -14.14 -4.79
C GLY A 38 7.85 -12.65 -5.04
N SER A 39 6.74 -12.22 -5.65
CA SER A 39 6.51 -10.81 -5.89
C SER A 39 6.58 -10.07 -4.55
N LEU A 40 7.49 -9.10 -4.43
CA LEU A 40 7.28 -7.95 -3.55
C LEU A 40 6.20 -7.08 -4.18
N ALA A 41 5.02 -7.67 -4.44
CA ALA A 41 3.84 -6.87 -4.68
C ALA A 41 3.60 -6.15 -3.35
N ALA A 42 3.69 -4.82 -3.38
CA ALA A 42 3.33 -4.00 -2.24
C ALA A 42 1.99 -4.52 -1.70
N GLN A 43 1.96 -4.90 -0.42
CA GLN A 43 0.76 -5.41 0.21
C GLN A 43 -0.31 -4.33 0.08
N ALA A 44 -1.30 -4.55 -0.79
CA ALA A 44 -2.44 -3.66 -0.87
C ALA A 44 -3.12 -3.70 0.51
N TYR A 45 -3.06 -2.58 1.24
CA TYR A 45 -3.74 -2.45 2.52
C TYR A 45 -5.22 -2.74 2.29
N PRO A 46 -5.80 -3.82 2.84
CA PRO A 46 -7.15 -4.27 2.49
C PRO A 46 -8.25 -3.24 2.80
N HIS A 47 -7.91 -2.21 3.58
CA HIS A 47 -8.78 -1.16 4.08
C HIS A 47 -8.77 0.12 3.21
N ALA A 48 -7.80 0.28 2.31
CA ALA A 48 -7.74 1.42 1.39
C ALA A 48 -8.64 1.19 0.16
N ARG A 49 -9.94 0.96 0.37
CA ARG A 49 -10.92 0.76 -0.73
C ARG A 49 -11.48 2.07 -1.28
N SER A 50 -11.29 3.20 -0.60
CA SER A 50 -11.73 4.51 -1.04
C SER A 50 -10.56 5.49 -1.04
N GLY A 51 -9.92 5.66 -2.19
CA GLY A 51 -9.05 6.81 -2.43
C GLY A 51 -9.91 8.07 -2.56
N GLY A 52 -9.81 8.98 -1.61
CA GLY A 52 -10.52 10.26 -1.69
C GLY A 52 -9.96 11.28 -0.70
N ASN A 53 -9.53 12.42 -1.21
CA ASN A 53 -9.23 13.68 -0.51
C ASN A 53 -8.16 13.69 0.60
N TYR A 54 -7.52 12.57 0.93
CA TYR A 54 -6.52 12.52 1.99
C TYR A 54 -5.39 13.55 1.79
N MET A 55 -4.92 13.77 0.56
CA MET A 55 -3.84 14.75 0.33
C MET A 55 -4.30 16.20 0.50
N HIS A 56 -5.51 16.58 0.06
CA HIS A 56 -5.95 17.98 0.14
C HIS A 56 -6.13 18.43 1.60
N ASN A 57 -6.74 17.57 2.42
CA ASN A 57 -7.00 17.87 3.83
C ASN A 57 -5.75 17.75 4.71
N PHE A 58 -4.72 17.02 4.27
CA PHE A 58 -3.47 16.90 5.04
C PHE A 58 -2.59 18.15 4.93
N TYR A 59 -2.66 18.88 3.81
CA TYR A 59 -1.82 20.07 3.58
C TYR A 59 -2.51 21.40 3.89
N PHE A 60 -3.84 21.44 3.84
CA PHE A 60 -4.62 22.61 4.24
C PHE A 60 -5.62 22.17 5.29
N PRO A 61 -5.55 22.66 6.54
CA PRO A 61 -6.62 22.42 7.48
C PRO A 61 -7.90 22.97 6.85
N PRO A 62 -8.90 22.12 6.53
CA PRO A 62 -10.13 22.62 5.97
C PRO A 62 -10.77 23.54 7.00
N ALA A 63 -11.51 24.56 6.54
CA ALA A 63 -12.41 25.29 7.41
C ALA A 63 -13.23 24.28 8.24
N PRO A 64 -13.57 24.58 9.52
CA PRO A 64 -14.42 23.72 10.33
C PRO A 64 -15.59 23.20 9.50
N SER A 65 -15.54 21.90 9.18
CA SER A 65 -16.45 21.30 8.23
C SER A 65 -17.33 20.31 8.97
N SER A 66 -18.59 20.23 8.57
CA SER A 66 -19.53 19.24 9.10
C SER A 66 -19.25 17.82 8.60
N THR A 67 -18.30 17.66 7.66
CA THR A 67 -17.92 16.36 7.13
C THR A 67 -16.82 15.75 8.00
N PRO A 68 -17.02 14.55 8.56
CA PRO A 68 -15.97 13.83 9.28
C PRO A 68 -14.76 13.54 8.39
N TRP A 69 -13.56 13.72 8.92
CA TRP A 69 -12.31 13.38 8.23
C TRP A 69 -11.23 12.93 9.22
N ALA A 70 -10.08 12.51 8.69
CA ALA A 70 -8.97 11.91 9.45
C ALA A 70 -9.45 10.81 10.44
N PRO A 71 -10.10 9.74 9.93
CA PRO A 71 -10.62 8.69 10.79
C PRO A 71 -9.48 7.84 11.39
N GLU A 72 -9.64 7.48 12.66
CA GLU A 72 -8.79 6.52 13.35
C GLU A 72 -9.63 5.51 14.14
N TRP A 73 -9.29 4.22 14.06
CA TRP A 73 -10.02 3.16 14.74
C TRP A 73 -9.64 3.11 16.22
N SER A 74 -10.63 2.93 17.10
CA SER A 74 -10.31 2.59 18.49
C SER A 74 -9.64 1.20 18.56
N PRO A 75 -8.71 0.95 19.48
CA PRO A 75 -8.01 -0.34 19.58
C PRO A 75 -8.93 -1.55 19.83
N ASP A 76 -10.08 -1.32 20.46
CA ASP A 76 -11.13 -2.33 20.67
C ASP A 76 -11.98 -2.60 19.41
N GLY A 77 -11.87 -1.77 18.37
CA GLY A 77 -12.62 -1.87 17.13
C GLY A 77 -14.10 -1.50 17.25
N GLU A 78 -14.56 -0.95 18.38
CA GLU A 78 -15.98 -0.63 18.61
C GLU A 78 -16.38 0.77 18.12
N SER A 79 -15.39 1.63 17.84
CA SER A 79 -15.61 3.03 17.47
C SER A 79 -14.53 3.60 16.56
N VAL A 80 -14.80 4.78 16.01
CA VAL A 80 -13.85 5.55 15.20
C VAL A 80 -13.78 6.97 15.74
N ALA A 81 -12.56 7.47 15.96
CA ALA A 81 -12.32 8.89 16.21
C ALA A 81 -12.22 9.64 14.87
N VAL A 82 -12.85 10.81 14.78
CA VAL A 82 -12.85 11.65 13.58
C VAL A 82 -12.67 13.12 13.96
N ALA A 83 -12.09 13.89 13.05
CA ALA A 83 -12.11 15.35 13.11
C ALA A 83 -13.38 15.87 12.42
N MET A 84 -14.14 16.73 13.11
CA MET A 84 -15.37 17.32 12.58
C MET A 84 -15.70 18.61 13.34
N GLN A 85 -16.10 19.66 12.62
CA GLN A 85 -16.44 20.97 13.20
C GLN A 85 -15.34 21.61 14.07
N GLY A 86 -14.07 21.30 13.78
CA GLY A 86 -12.91 21.80 14.53
C GLY A 86 -12.60 21.02 15.83
N SER A 87 -13.42 20.03 16.16
CA SER A 87 -13.29 19.18 17.35
C SER A 87 -12.98 17.73 16.97
N LEU A 88 -12.62 16.93 17.98
CA LEU A 88 -12.56 15.47 17.85
C LEU A 88 -13.86 14.84 18.34
N TRP A 89 -14.35 13.88 17.58
CA TRP A 89 -15.59 13.16 17.84
C TRP A 89 -15.32 11.65 17.83
N ARG A 90 -16.04 10.91 18.69
CA ARG A 90 -16.09 9.45 18.67
C ARG A 90 -17.40 9.01 18.06
N VAL A 91 -17.34 8.13 17.07
CA VAL A 91 -18.52 7.51 16.46
C VAL A 91 -18.54 6.04 16.85
N GLU A 92 -19.57 5.62 17.57
CA GLU A 92 -19.83 4.21 17.86
C GLU A 92 -20.34 3.48 16.62
N LEU A 93 -19.78 2.32 16.29
CA LEU A 93 -20.11 1.60 15.06
C LEU A 93 -21.46 0.90 15.11
N THR A 94 -21.87 0.44 16.29
CA THR A 94 -23.10 -0.31 16.50
C THR A 94 -24.34 0.60 16.45
N THR A 95 -24.22 1.81 16.99
CA THR A 95 -25.33 2.76 17.14
C THR A 95 -25.27 3.90 16.11
N GLY A 96 -24.09 4.21 15.58
CA GLY A 96 -23.84 5.40 14.77
C GLY A 96 -23.83 6.70 15.58
N VAL A 97 -23.89 6.63 16.91
CA VAL A 97 -23.92 7.81 17.78
C VAL A 97 -22.54 8.47 17.76
N ALA A 98 -22.53 9.76 17.40
CA ALA A 98 -21.35 10.61 17.46
C ALA A 98 -21.35 11.42 18.76
N THR A 99 -20.30 11.31 19.55
CA THR A 99 -20.10 12.08 20.79
C THR A 99 -18.84 12.92 20.66
N GLU A 100 -18.90 14.19 21.05
CA GLU A 100 -17.73 15.06 21.07
C GLU A 100 -16.77 14.58 22.17
N LEU A 101 -15.55 14.22 21.79
CA LEU A 101 -14.51 13.79 22.73
C LEU A 101 -13.78 15.00 23.32
N MET A 102 -13.48 15.98 22.47
CA MET A 102 -12.64 17.11 22.84
C MET A 102 -12.89 18.29 21.90
N HIS A 103 -12.99 19.48 22.48
CA HIS A 103 -13.03 20.75 21.78
C HIS A 103 -11.97 21.70 22.35
N SER A 104 -11.52 22.66 21.53
CA SER A 104 -10.57 23.69 21.96
C SER A 104 -10.68 24.94 21.09
N GLU A 105 -9.90 25.97 21.39
CA GLU A 105 -9.76 27.15 20.51
C GLU A 105 -8.97 26.83 19.23
N ALA A 106 -8.13 25.79 19.26
CA ALA A 106 -7.46 25.27 18.07
C ALA A 106 -8.37 24.38 17.23
N TYR A 107 -8.05 24.28 15.95
CA TYR A 107 -8.58 23.23 15.10
C TYR A 107 -7.92 21.89 15.44
N LEU A 108 -8.70 20.90 15.87
CA LEU A 108 -8.21 19.56 16.20
C LEU A 108 -8.32 18.61 15.01
N SER A 109 -7.26 17.86 14.71
CA SER A 109 -7.21 16.91 13.59
C SER A 109 -6.26 15.74 13.85
N SER A 110 -6.26 14.76 12.93
CA SER A 110 -5.34 13.61 12.90
C SER A 110 -5.23 12.88 14.25
N PRO A 111 -6.34 12.36 14.78
CA PRO A 111 -6.32 11.54 15.99
C PRO A 111 -5.50 10.27 15.78
N ASP A 112 -4.76 9.83 16.81
CA ASP A 112 -4.09 8.53 16.86
C ASP A 112 -4.18 7.94 18.28
N PHE A 113 -4.74 6.73 18.40
CA PHE A 113 -4.91 6.08 19.70
C PHE A 113 -3.62 5.36 20.11
N SER A 114 -3.30 5.39 21.40
CA SER A 114 -2.29 4.47 21.92
C SER A 114 -2.77 3.02 21.74
N PRO A 115 -1.85 2.04 21.56
CA PRO A 115 -2.23 0.64 21.36
C PRO A 115 -3.08 0.04 22.50
N ASP A 116 -2.97 0.61 23.71
CA ASP A 116 -3.75 0.23 24.89
C ASP A 116 -5.04 1.05 25.08
N GLY A 117 -5.34 1.99 24.17
CA GLY A 117 -6.53 2.84 24.18
C GLY A 117 -6.59 3.90 25.28
N ARG A 118 -5.55 4.01 26.13
CA ARG A 118 -5.55 4.95 27.26
C ARG A 118 -5.29 6.40 26.87
N TRP A 119 -4.68 6.61 25.71
CA TRP A 119 -4.31 7.93 25.22
C TRP A 119 -4.81 8.12 23.79
N LEU A 120 -5.12 9.36 23.47
CA LEU A 120 -5.36 9.81 22.11
C LEU A 120 -4.47 11.03 21.87
N VAL A 121 -3.55 10.92 20.93
CA VAL A 121 -2.76 12.06 20.46
C VAL A 121 -3.45 12.67 19.26
N TYR A 122 -3.22 13.97 19.02
CA TYR A 122 -3.86 14.72 17.95
C TYR A 122 -3.03 15.94 17.57
N THR A 123 -3.32 16.50 16.40
CA THR A 123 -2.76 17.78 15.94
C THR A 123 -3.69 18.91 16.36
N ALA A 124 -3.14 19.98 16.91
CA ALA A 124 -3.86 21.21 17.26
C ALA A 124 -3.27 22.39 16.48
N ASP A 125 -4.08 22.99 15.60
CA ASP A 125 -3.70 24.17 14.84
C ASP A 125 -4.36 25.42 15.45
N TYR A 126 -3.54 26.20 16.16
CA TYR A 126 -3.91 27.52 16.63
C TYR A 126 -3.60 28.50 15.52
N ALA A 127 -4.54 28.67 14.59
CA ALA A 127 -4.44 29.54 13.43
C ALA A 127 -4.12 31.00 13.82
N HIS A 128 -2.87 31.27 14.17
CA HIS A 128 -2.38 32.61 14.43
C HIS A 128 -1.99 33.21 13.09
N GLU A 129 -2.92 34.04 12.63
CA GLU A 129 -2.71 35.11 11.66
C GLU A 129 -2.36 34.65 10.24
N ARG A 130 -3.35 34.79 9.34
CA ARG A 130 -3.03 35.07 7.95
C ARG A 130 -2.34 36.45 7.95
N ILE A 131 -1.01 36.49 7.95
CA ILE A 131 -0.30 37.72 7.60
C ILE A 131 -0.58 37.95 6.12
N GLN A 132 -1.58 38.78 5.84
CA GLN A 132 -1.81 39.33 4.51
C GLN A 132 -0.76 40.41 4.31
N LEU A 133 0.25 40.12 3.49
CA LEU A 133 1.21 41.11 3.01
C LEU A 133 0.51 41.90 1.90
N GLU A 134 -0.03 43.07 2.24
CA GLU A 134 -0.36 44.14 1.29
C GLU A 134 0.41 45.42 1.64
#